data_AF-A0A645EIB0-F1
#
_entry.id   AF-A0A645EIB0-F1
#
_cell.length_a   1.000
_cell.length_b   1.000
_cell.length_c   1.000
_cell.angle_alpha   90.00
_cell.angle_beta   90.00
_cell.angle_gamma   90.00
#
_symmetry.space_group_name_H-M   'P 1'
#
loop_
_entity.id
_entity.type
_entity.pdbx_description
1 polymer ?
#
loop_
_entity_poly.entity_id
_entity_poly.type
_entity_poly.pdbx_seq_one_letter_code
_entity_poly.pdbx_strand_id
1 'polypeptide(L)'
;MRFYERQFITRSKSNWDVLTRFEHLLDEYFEGNVAERDGLPSVKFFADKLYLSSNYFGDMLKKETGKTPQEYIQEKVIEVAKDRISGTEDTVSQIAYSLGFQYPQHLCRLSKKRMGCTPNQYRTQMIS
;
A
#
# COMPACT_ATOMS: atom_id res chain seq x y z
N MET A 1 -6.18 12.89 0.31
CA MET A 1 -5.94 13.82 -0.82
C MET A 1 -6.60 13.21 -2.06
N ARG A 2 -7.61 13.86 -2.64
CA ARG A 2 -8.33 13.42 -3.85
C ARG A 2 -8.23 14.55 -4.87
N PHE A 3 -7.33 14.46 -5.85
CA PHE A 3 -7.36 15.36 -7.02
C PHE A 3 -6.64 14.74 -8.22
N TYR A 4 -7.38 14.06 -9.09
CA TYR A 4 -7.01 13.88 -10.50
C TYR A 4 -8.31 13.84 -11.32
N GLU A 5 -8.95 15.00 -11.41
CA GLU A 5 -10.10 15.18 -12.29
C GLU A 5 -9.64 15.49 -13.72
N ARG A 6 -10.09 14.62 -14.63
CA ARG A 6 -10.70 14.96 -15.93
C ARG A 6 -9.81 15.68 -16.95
N GLN A 7 -9.28 14.92 -17.91
CA GLN A 7 -9.58 15.05 -19.36
C GLN A 7 -8.52 14.32 -20.24
N PHE A 8 -8.60 13.00 -20.41
CA PHE A 8 -8.01 12.30 -21.57
C PHE A 8 -8.89 11.09 -21.97
N ILE A 9 -9.74 11.30 -22.97
CA ILE A 9 -11.05 10.62 -23.08
C ILE A 9 -10.96 9.42 -24.03
N THR A 10 -10.54 8.26 -23.51
CA THR A 10 -11.04 6.89 -23.81
C THR A 10 -10.09 5.87 -23.20
N ARG A 11 -8.80 5.91 -23.55
CA ARG A 11 -7.77 5.01 -23.00
C ARG A 11 -7.41 5.37 -21.54
N SER A 12 -7.28 6.66 -21.24
CA SER A 12 -7.02 7.11 -19.86
C SER A 12 -8.24 6.91 -18.96
N LYS A 13 -9.48 6.95 -19.49
CA LYS A 13 -10.68 6.59 -18.70
C LYS A 13 -10.64 5.13 -18.23
N SER A 14 -10.26 4.19 -19.11
CA SER A 14 -10.12 2.78 -18.74
C SER A 14 -8.95 2.54 -17.79
N ASN A 15 -7.81 3.21 -17.99
CA ASN A 15 -6.66 3.07 -17.09
C ASN A 15 -6.94 3.68 -15.70
N TRP A 16 -7.67 4.80 -15.66
CA TRP A 16 -8.10 5.44 -14.42
C TRP A 16 -9.10 4.57 -13.63
N ASP A 17 -10.00 3.87 -14.32
CA ASP A 17 -10.87 2.87 -13.68
C ASP A 17 -10.05 1.76 -13.02
N VAL A 18 -9.02 1.25 -13.72
CA VAL A 18 -8.12 0.23 -13.16
C VAL A 18 -7.36 0.77 -11.95
N LEU A 19 -6.88 2.01 -11.97
CA LEU A 19 -6.23 2.65 -10.82
C LEU A 19 -7.17 2.76 -9.63
N THR A 20 -8.39 3.26 -9.85
CA THR A 20 -9.40 3.41 -8.80
C THR A 20 -9.74 2.05 -8.18
N ARG A 21 -9.90 1.02 -9.01
CA ARG A 21 -10.16 -0.35 -8.54
C ARG A 21 -8.95 -0.94 -7.81
N PHE A 22 -7.74 -0.65 -8.24
CA PHE A 22 -6.53 -1.07 -7.55
C PHE A 22 -6.43 -0.45 -6.15
N GLU A 23 -6.72 0.84 -6.02
CA GLU A 23 -6.77 1.54 -4.72
C GLU A 23 -7.82 0.90 -3.80
N HIS A 24 -9.04 0.65 -4.29
CA HIS A 24 -10.06 -0.04 -3.49
C HIS A 24 -9.64 -1.46 -3.08
N LEU A 25 -8.99 -2.23 -3.96
CA LEU A 25 -8.49 -3.56 -3.62
C LEU A 25 -7.37 -3.51 -2.58
N LEU A 26 -6.55 -2.45 -2.58
CA LEU A 26 -5.54 -2.22 -1.56
C LEU A 26 -6.20 -1.94 -0.20
N ASP A 27 -7.20 -1.06 -0.18
CA ASP A 27 -7.95 -0.74 1.04
C ASP A 27 -8.61 -2.00 1.62
N GLU A 28 -9.35 -2.75 0.80
CA GLU A 28 -10.03 -3.99 1.21
C GLU A 28 -9.04 -5.03 1.77
N TYR A 29 -7.84 -5.14 1.17
CA TYR A 29 -6.83 -6.11 1.60
C TYR A 29 -6.31 -5.82 3.03
N PHE A 30 -6.15 -4.54 3.39
CA PHE A 30 -5.59 -4.12 4.67
C PHE A 30 -6.62 -3.77 5.74
N GLU A 31 -7.87 -3.50 5.36
CA GLU A 31 -9.01 -3.38 6.28
C GLU A 31 -9.45 -4.74 6.83
N GLY A 32 -9.34 -5.80 6.03
CA GLY A 32 -9.63 -7.17 6.45
C GLY A 32 -8.46 -7.87 7.16
N ASN A 33 -8.70 -9.10 7.61
CA ASN A 33 -7.67 -9.98 8.19
C ASN A 33 -6.83 -10.73 7.13
N VAL A 34 -6.94 -10.34 5.85
CA VAL A 34 -6.27 -11.03 4.75
C VAL A 34 -4.75 -10.87 4.87
N ALA A 35 -4.27 -9.67 5.18
CA ALA A 35 -2.84 -9.43 5.34
C ALA A 35 -2.23 -10.26 6.46
N GLU A 36 -2.90 -10.37 7.61
CA GLU A 36 -2.44 -11.18 8.74
C GLU A 36 -2.42 -12.67 8.41
N ARG A 37 -3.42 -13.17 7.68
CA ARG A 37 -3.55 -14.60 7.33
C ARG A 37 -2.65 -15.02 6.17
N ASP A 38 -2.65 -14.25 5.09
CA ASP A 38 -2.06 -14.62 3.80
C ASP A 38 -0.72 -13.91 3.53
N GLY A 39 -0.33 -12.97 4.41
CA GLY A 39 0.90 -12.20 4.32
C GLY A 39 0.75 -10.92 3.49
N LEU A 40 1.87 -10.35 3.06
CA LEU A 40 1.87 -9.15 2.22
C LEU A 40 1.31 -9.45 0.82
N PRO A 41 0.52 -8.54 0.23
CA PRO A 41 0.02 -8.74 -1.11
C PRO A 41 1.13 -8.56 -2.14
N SER A 42 0.98 -9.22 -3.28
CA SER A 42 1.92 -9.12 -4.41
C SER A 42 1.33 -8.35 -5.58
N VAL A 43 2.18 -7.81 -6.46
CA VAL A 43 1.73 -7.19 -7.73
C VAL A 43 0.88 -8.17 -8.55
N LYS A 44 1.25 -9.46 -8.54
CA LYS A 44 0.50 -10.51 -9.24
C LYS A 44 -0.92 -10.67 -8.71
N PHE A 45 -1.10 -10.65 -7.38
CA PHE A 45 -2.42 -10.76 -6.77
C PHE A 45 -3.39 -9.70 -7.31
N PHE A 46 -2.96 -8.43 -7.34
CA PHE A 46 -3.81 -7.35 -7.85
C PHE A 46 -4.00 -7.40 -9.35
N ALA A 47 -2.95 -7.74 -10.11
CA ALA A 47 -3.06 -7.89 -11.56
C ALA A 47 -4.11 -8.97 -11.92
N ASP A 48 -4.08 -10.12 -11.25
CA ASP A 48 -5.03 -11.21 -11.45
C ASP A 48 -6.47 -10.76 -11.10
N LYS A 49 -6.66 -10.01 -10.00
CA LYS A 49 -7.97 -9.45 -9.60
C LYS A 49 -8.51 -8.38 -10.56
N LEU A 50 -7.63 -7.71 -11.28
CA LEU A 50 -7.97 -6.71 -12.30
C LEU A 50 -8.09 -7.33 -13.70
N TYR A 51 -7.90 -8.64 -13.84
CA TYR A 51 -7.89 -9.38 -15.11
C TYR A 51 -6.80 -8.88 -16.08
N LEU A 52 -5.63 -8.54 -15.54
CA LEU A 52 -4.46 -8.04 -16.28
C LEU A 52 -3.25 -8.94 -16.05
N SER A 53 -2.32 -8.97 -17.01
CA SER A 53 -0.99 -9.52 -16.76
C SER A 53 -0.20 -8.58 -15.85
N SER A 54 0.67 -9.12 -14.99
CA SER A 54 1.48 -8.30 -14.07
C SER A 54 2.37 -7.31 -14.80
N ASN A 55 2.89 -7.68 -15.98
CA ASN A 55 3.71 -6.79 -16.82
C ASN A 55 2.87 -5.62 -17.35
N TYR A 56 1.72 -5.92 -17.97
CA TYR A 56 0.86 -4.86 -18.50
C TYR A 56 0.36 -3.94 -17.38
N PHE A 57 -0.05 -4.52 -16.24
CA PHE A 57 -0.47 -3.76 -15.07
C PHE A 57 0.64 -2.83 -14.57
N GLY A 58 1.88 -3.35 -14.46
CA GLY A 58 3.04 -2.57 -14.07
C GLY A 58 3.35 -1.41 -15.02
N ASP A 59 3.40 -1.70 -16.32
CA ASP A 59 3.68 -0.71 -17.36
C ASP A 59 2.59 0.36 -17.45
N MET A 60 1.32 -0.05 -17.38
CA MET A 60 0.17 0.85 -17.36
C MET A 60 0.23 1.76 -16.13
N LEU A 61 0.43 1.22 -14.92
CA LEU A 61 0.50 2.04 -13.70
C LEU A 61 1.62 3.06 -13.77
N LYS A 62 2.81 2.61 -14.17
CA LYS A 62 3.99 3.46 -14.24
C LYS A 62 3.83 4.56 -15.28
N LYS A 63 3.18 4.26 -16.41
CA LYS A 63 2.91 5.25 -17.45
C LYS A 63 1.93 6.33 -17.00
N GLU A 64 0.88 5.96 -16.26
CA GLU A 64 -0.17 6.91 -15.86
C GLU A 64 0.20 7.70 -14.59
N THR A 65 0.95 7.09 -13.67
CA THR A 65 1.19 7.64 -12.31
C THR A 65 2.65 7.96 -12.03
N GLY A 66 3.57 7.48 -12.87
CA GLY A 66 5.02 7.53 -12.62
C GLY A 66 5.52 6.49 -11.61
N LYS A 67 4.64 5.74 -10.94
CA LYS A 67 4.98 4.76 -9.91
C LYS A 67 4.60 3.34 -10.32
N THR A 68 5.39 2.39 -9.85
CA THR A 68 5.11 0.96 -10.02
C THR A 68 4.06 0.47 -9.01
N PRO A 69 3.33 -0.63 -9.30
CA PRO A 69 2.39 -1.19 -8.34
C PRO A 69 3.04 -1.61 -7.02
N GLN A 70 4.30 -2.04 -7.05
CA GLN A 70 5.04 -2.38 -5.84
C GLN A 70 5.28 -1.15 -4.94
N GLU A 71 5.47 0.03 -5.53
CA GLU A 71 5.59 1.28 -4.80
C GLU A 71 4.27 1.67 -4.15
N TYR A 72 3.15 1.54 -4.87
CA TYR A 72 1.81 1.75 -4.29
C TYR A 72 1.53 0.82 -3.11
N ILE A 73 1.85 -0.48 -3.24
CA ILE A 73 1.70 -1.44 -2.14
C ILE A 73 2.53 -0.98 -0.94
N GLN A 74 3.79 -0.61 -1.15
CA GLN A 74 4.65 -0.15 -0.07
C GLN A 74 4.17 1.15 0.56
N GLU A 75 3.66 2.09 -0.22
CA GLU A 75 3.08 3.34 0.27
C GLU A 75 1.83 3.07 1.12
N LYS A 76 0.93 2.20 0.65
CA LYS A 76 -0.26 1.81 1.42
C LYS A 76 0.11 1.10 2.73
N VAL A 77 1.07 0.19 2.71
CA VAL A 77 1.57 -0.46 3.94
C VAL A 77 2.06 0.57 4.94
N ILE A 78 2.76 1.61 4.49
CA ILE A 78 3.26 2.69 5.35
C ILE A 78 2.14 3.58 5.87
N GLU A 79 1.15 3.88 5.03
CA GLU A 79 -0.06 4.61 5.44
C GLU A 79 -0.79 3.88 6.57
N VAL A 80 -1.14 2.60 6.35
CA VAL A 80 -1.83 1.78 7.36
C VAL A 80 -0.98 1.60 8.62
N ALA A 81 0.34 1.45 8.47
CA ALA A 81 1.24 1.39 9.63
C ALA A 81 1.18 2.68 10.46
N LYS A 82 1.20 3.86 9.84
CA LYS A 82 1.08 5.15 10.54
C LYS A 82 -0.26 5.29 11.26
N ASP A 83 -1.34 4.90 10.60
CA ASP A 83 -2.68 4.96 11.18
C ASP A 83 -2.79 4.03 12.40
N ARG A 84 -2.24 2.81 12.34
CA ARG A 84 -2.20 1.90 13.49
C ARG A 84 -1.28 2.40 14.61
N ILE A 85 -0.12 2.95 14.27
CA ILE A 85 0.83 3.49 15.27
C ILE A 85 0.20 4.67 16.04
N SER A 86 -0.59 5.50 15.35
CA SER A 86 -1.24 6.67 15.93
C SER A 86 -2.55 6.36 16.64
N GLY A 87 -3.30 5.36 16.17
CA GLY A 87 -4.62 5.00 16.70
C GLY A 87 -4.62 3.90 17.77
N THR A 88 -3.50 3.24 18.03
CA THR A 88 -3.45 2.07 18.94
C THR A 88 -2.18 2.05 19.81
N GLU A 89 -2.24 1.29 20.91
CA GLU A 89 -1.10 0.99 21.78
C GLU A 89 -0.29 -0.24 21.32
N ASP A 90 -0.64 -0.83 20.17
CA ASP A 90 -0.02 -2.05 19.68
C ASP A 90 1.49 -1.90 19.53
N THR A 91 2.24 -2.94 19.86
CA THR A 91 3.69 -2.96 19.64
C THR A 91 4.00 -2.97 18.14
N VAL A 92 5.19 -2.48 17.76
CA VAL A 92 5.66 -2.54 16.36
C VAL A 92 5.63 -3.95 15.80
N SER A 93 5.86 -4.97 16.64
CA SER A 93 5.74 -6.37 16.25
C SER A 93 4.31 -6.76 15.90
N GLN A 94 3.32 -6.42 16.74
CA GLN A 94 1.90 -6.67 16.46
C GLN A 94 1.44 -5.96 15.19
N ILE A 95 1.85 -4.70 15.00
CA ILE A 95 1.54 -3.94 13.78
C ILE A 95 2.17 -4.61 12.55
N ALA A 96 3.42 -5.08 12.65
CA ALA A 96 4.06 -5.78 11.54
C ALA A 96 3.34 -7.09 11.18
N TYR A 97 2.99 -7.91 12.16
CA TYR A 97 2.29 -9.17 11.92
C TYR A 97 0.90 -8.95 11.32
N SER A 98 0.14 -7.98 11.84
CA SER A 98 -1.18 -7.62 11.30
C SER A 98 -1.13 -6.97 9.90
N LEU A 99 0.05 -6.53 9.45
CA LEU A 99 0.30 -6.07 8.08
C LEU A 99 0.83 -7.20 7.17
N GLY A 100 0.95 -8.43 7.68
CA GLY A 100 1.41 -9.60 6.93
C GLY A 100 2.93 -9.75 6.84
N PHE A 101 3.71 -9.01 7.63
CA PHE A 101 5.14 -9.24 7.72
C PHE A 101 5.43 -10.47 8.60
N GLN A 102 6.22 -11.40 8.08
CA GLN A 102 6.75 -12.51 8.88
C GLN A 102 7.76 -12.06 9.94
N TYR A 103 8.44 -10.93 9.70
CA TYR A 103 9.52 -10.43 10.54
C TYR A 103 9.36 -8.93 10.76
N PRO A 104 9.17 -8.44 12.01
CA PRO A 104 8.97 -7.03 12.31
C PRO A 104 10.09 -6.10 11.81
N GLN A 105 11.32 -6.62 11.69
CA GLN A 105 12.46 -5.88 11.17
C GLN A 105 12.25 -5.41 9.72
N HIS A 106 11.43 -6.12 8.94
CA HIS A 106 11.09 -5.72 7.57
C HIS A 106 10.22 -4.46 7.55
N LEU A 107 9.24 -4.34 8.45
CA LEU A 107 8.45 -3.12 8.60
C LEU A 107 9.35 -1.95 9.02
N CYS A 108 10.26 -2.17 9.98
CA CYS A 108 11.21 -1.14 10.42
C CYS A 108 12.09 -0.63 9.26
N ARG A 109 12.63 -1.54 8.45
CA ARG A 109 13.46 -1.19 7.28
C ARG A 109 12.64 -0.44 6.23
N LEU A 110 11.42 -0.89 5.95
CA LEU A 110 10.54 -0.21 4.98
C LEU A 110 10.18 1.20 5.45
N SER A 111 9.80 1.33 6.73
CA SER A 111 9.45 2.61 7.35
C SER A 111 10.64 3.56 7.31
N LYS A 112 11.83 3.13 7.69
CA LYS A 112 13.02 3.98 7.61
C LYS A 112 13.31 4.44 6.17
N LYS A 113 13.10 3.57 5.18
CA LYS A 113 13.30 3.91 3.75
C LYS A 113 12.25 4.88 3.22
N ARG A 114 10.98 4.75 3.62
CA ARG A 114 9.84 5.50 3.06
C ARG A 114 9.42 6.71 3.88
N MET A 115 9.57 6.64 5.19
CA MET A 115 9.22 7.69 6.16
C MET A 115 10.44 8.47 6.65
N GLY A 116 11.65 7.92 6.53
CA GLY A 116 12.87 8.51 7.10
C GLY A 116 13.10 8.17 8.59
N CYS A 117 12.13 7.53 9.25
CA CYS A 117 12.20 7.14 10.66
C CYS A 117 11.63 5.72 10.87
N THR A 118 11.93 5.12 12.02
CA THR A 118 11.35 3.83 12.41
C THR A 118 9.94 4.00 12.98
N PRO A 119 9.11 2.94 13.02
CA PRO A 119 7.79 2.99 13.65
C PRO A 119 7.80 3.54 15.08
N ASN A 120 8.78 3.12 15.89
CA ASN A 120 8.96 3.62 17.26
C ASN A 120 9.30 5.11 17.30
N GLN A 121 10.21 5.57 16.43
CA GLN A 121 10.55 6.99 16.35
C GLN A 121 9.33 7.83 15.94
N TYR A 122 8.55 7.34 14.98
CA TYR A 122 7.31 7.99 14.57
C TYR A 122 6.31 8.10 15.73
N ARG A 123 6.12 7.02 16.52
CA ARG A 123 5.27 7.05 17.72
C ARG A 123 5.71 8.11 18.72
N THR A 124 7.01 8.18 19.03
CA THR A 124 7.54 9.20 19.95
C THR A 124 7.32 10.62 19.43
N GLN A 125 7.44 10.84 18.12
CA GLN A 125 7.19 12.15 17.49
C GLN A 125 5.73 12.60 17.57
N MET A 126 4.77 11.67 17.71
CA MET A 126 3.35 12.01 17.83
C MET A 126 2.90 12.32 19.27
N ILE A 127 3.66 11.85 20.25
CA ILE A 127 3.36 12.02 21.68
C ILE A 127 4.09 13.27 22.24
N SER A 128 5.05 13.82 21.48
CA SER A 128 5.77 15.07 21.79
C SER A 128 5.03 16.30 21.27
#